data_AF-A0A5C9CNB3-F1
#
_entry.id   AF-A0A5C9CNB3-F1
#
_cell.length_a   1.000
_cell.length_b   1.000
_cell.length_c   1.000
_cell.angle_alpha   90.00
_cell.angle_beta   90.00
_cell.angle_gamma   90.00
#
_symmetry.space_group_name_H-M   'P 1'
#
loop_
_entity.id
_entity.type
_entity.pdbx_description
1 polymer ?
#
loop_
_entity_poly.entity_id
_entity_poly.type
_entity_poly.pdbx_seq_one_letter_code
_entity_poly.pdbx_strand_id
1 'polypeptide(L)' 'SVLPQENEAIALAFSEANKDFVPLDAGEVLAGLKVEHAADLCSGGENGQRFLRLWPHRHQTDGFFAAVWQRQ' A
#
# COMPACT_ATOMS: atom_id res chain seq x y z
N SER A 1 -12.02 -3.79 8.46
CA SER A 1 -12.43 -4.26 7.13
C SER A 1 -11.20 -4.48 6.27
N VAL A 2 -11.10 -5.65 5.64
CA VAL A 2 -9.93 -6.10 4.85
C VAL A 2 -10.37 -6.45 3.42
N LEU A 3 -11.52 -5.94 2.98
CA LEU A 3 -12.04 -6.23 1.65
C LEU A 3 -11.16 -5.50 0.62
N PRO A 4 -10.55 -6.22 -0.34
CA PRO A 4 -9.74 -5.60 -1.38
C PRO A 4 -10.54 -4.57 -2.19
N GLN A 5 -11.86 -4.79 -2.32
CA GLN A 5 -12.74 -3.88 -3.06
C GLN A 5 -12.92 -2.50 -2.40
N GLU A 6 -12.87 -2.38 -1.07
CA GLU A 6 -12.98 -1.05 -0.45
C GLU A 6 -11.66 -0.30 -0.51
N ASN A 7 -10.54 -0.99 -0.31
CA ASN A 7 -9.25 -0.32 -0.12
C ASN A 7 -8.56 0.07 -1.42
N GLU A 8 -8.43 -0.88 -2.35
CA GLU A 8 -7.70 -0.65 -3.60
C GLU A 8 -8.52 0.23 -4.55
N ALA A 9 -9.86 0.07 -4.57
CA ALA A 9 -10.73 0.92 -5.37
C ALA A 9 -10.74 2.38 -4.88
N ILE A 10 -10.72 2.61 -3.57
CA ILE A 10 -10.60 3.97 -3.02
C ILE A 10 -9.24 4.58 -3.36
N ALA A 11 -8.15 3.80 -3.28
CA ALA A 11 -6.82 4.29 -3.64
C ALA A 11 -6.71 4.65 -5.13
N LEU A 12 -7.28 3.82 -6.01
CA LEU A 12 -7.36 4.11 -7.44
C LEU A 12 -8.20 5.36 -7.71
N ALA A 13 -9.42 5.43 -7.16
CA ALA A 13 -10.31 6.58 -7.31
C ALA A 13 -9.68 7.88 -6.78
N PHE A 14 -8.94 7.81 -5.66
CA PHE A 14 -8.19 8.95 -5.14
C PHE A 14 -7.12 9.42 -6.12
N SER A 15 -6.36 8.48 -6.70
CA SER A 15 -5.31 8.79 -7.68
C SER A 15 -5.90 9.40 -8.96
N GLU A 16 -7.04 8.89 -9.42
CA GLU A 16 -7.75 9.43 -10.59
C GLU A 16 -8.32 10.84 -10.34
N ALA A 17 -8.87 11.06 -9.14
CA ALA A 17 -9.43 12.35 -8.75
C ALA A 17 -8.35 13.41 -8.46
N ASN A 18 -7.15 13.00 -8.06
CA ASN A 18 -6.09 13.90 -7.60
C ASN A 18 -4.81 13.71 -8.42
N LYS A 19 -4.77 14.32 -9.61
CA LYS A 19 -3.65 14.18 -10.57
C LYS A 19 -2.31 14.75 -10.07
N ASP A 20 -2.33 15.66 -9.09
CA ASP A 20 -1.13 16.22 -8.46
C ASP A 20 -0.42 15.24 -7.52
N PHE A 21 -1.05 14.10 -7.22
CA PHE A 21 -0.52 13.07 -6.34
C PHE A 21 -0.01 11.88 -7.16
N VAL A 22 1.30 11.70 -7.16
CA VAL A 22 1.95 10.58 -7.83
C VAL A 22 1.92 9.37 -6.88
N PRO A 23 1.29 8.25 -7.26
CA PRO A 23 1.29 7.05 -6.43
C PRO A 23 2.72 6.50 -6.33
N LEU A 24 3.15 6.19 -5.11
CA LEU A 24 4.43 5.58 -4.82
C LEU A 24 4.23 4.13 -4.39
N ASP A 25 5.23 3.30 -4.67
CA ASP A 25 5.25 1.92 -4.17
C ASP A 25 5.52 1.92 -2.66
N ALA A 26 4.54 1.49 -1.88
CA ALA A 26 4.67 1.38 -0.43
C ALA A 26 5.88 0.52 -0.03
N GLY A 27 6.20 -0.52 -0.82
CA GLY A 27 7.38 -1.36 -0.61
C GLY A 27 8.69 -0.58 -0.69
N GLU A 28 8.83 0.35 -1.65
CA GLU A 28 10.03 1.19 -1.77
C GLU A 28 10.14 2.19 -0.62
N VAL A 29 9.03 2.78 -0.21
CA VAL A 29 8.97 3.69 0.94
C VAL A 29 9.40 2.97 2.22
N LEU A 30 8.86 1.76 2.46
CA LEU A 30 9.21 0.93 3.62
C LEU A 30 10.66 0.45 3.56
N ALA A 31 11.17 0.09 2.38
CA ALA A 31 12.57 -0.26 2.19
C ALA A 31 13.49 0.92 2.52
N GLY A 32 13.15 2.14 2.10
CA GLY A 32 13.86 3.37 2.47
C GLY A 32 13.87 3.65 3.97
N LEU A 33 12.81 3.24 4.68
CA LEU A 33 12.71 3.30 6.14
C LEU A 33 13.42 2.15 6.87
N LYS A 34 14.13 1.27 6.14
CA LYS A 34 14.83 0.09 6.67
C LYS A 34 13.91 -0.93 7.34
N VAL A 35 12.67 -1.04 6.87
CA VAL A 35 11.75 -2.09 7.32
C VAL A 35 12.19 -3.42 6.72
N GLU A 36 12.52 -4.39 7.57
CA GLU A 36 12.85 -5.74 7.14
C GLU A 36 11.64 -6.41 6.50
N HIS A 37 11.87 -7.15 5.41
CA HIS A 37 10.83 -7.83 4.64
C HIS A 37 9.69 -6.92 4.14
N ALA A 38 9.96 -5.64 3.89
CA ALA A 38 8.98 -4.68 3.39
C ALA A 38 8.16 -5.19 2.19
N ALA A 39 8.79 -5.90 1.25
CA ALA A 39 8.12 -6.50 0.11
C ALA A 39 7.07 -7.58 0.49
N ASP A 40 7.31 -8.35 1.56
CA ASP A 40 6.36 -9.38 2.06
C ASP A 40 5.17 -8.76 2.79
N LEU A 41 5.32 -7.52 3.27
CA LEU A 41 4.25 -6.73 3.87
C LEU A 41 3.38 -6.00 2.82
N CYS A 42 3.81 -5.97 1.56
CA CYS A 42 3.13 -5.24 0.51
C CYS A 42 2.33 -6.18 -0.42
N SER A 43 1.38 -5.60 -1.14
CA SER A 43 0.53 -6.29 -2.11
C SER A 43 0.02 -5.32 -3.17
N GLY A 44 -0.37 -5.87 -4.32
CA GLY A 44 -1.02 -5.11 -5.41
C GLY A 44 -0.05 -4.28 -6.27
N GLY A 45 -0.56 -3.81 -7.41
CA GLY A 45 0.25 -3.21 -8.48
C GLY A 45 1.08 -4.22 -9.27
N GLU A 46 1.81 -3.73 -10.28
CA GLU A 46 2.61 -4.57 -11.20
C GLU A 46 3.71 -5.36 -10.49
N ASN A 47 4.35 -4.75 -9.50
CA ASN A 47 5.45 -5.35 -8.73
C ASN A 47 4.99 -5.98 -7.41
N GLY A 48 3.68 -6.03 -7.14
CA GLY A 48 3.13 -6.52 -5.87
C GLY A 48 3.46 -5.66 -4.65
N GLN A 49 3.94 -4.43 -4.85
CA GLN A 49 4.47 -3.56 -3.79
C GLN A 49 3.74 -2.22 -3.67
N ARG A 50 2.65 -2.03 -4.41
CA ARG A 50 1.95 -0.74 -4.49
C ARG A 50 1.29 -0.35 -3.18
N PHE A 51 0.75 -1.32 -2.46
CA PHE A 51 0.00 -1.07 -1.22
C PHE A 51 0.60 -1.87 -0.06
N LEU A 52 0.64 -1.27 1.14
CA LEU A 52 0.95 -1.98 2.37
C LEU A 52 -0.30 -2.73 2.83
N ARG A 53 -0.19 -4.05 3.05
CA ARG A 53 -1.30 -4.87 3.53
C ARG A 53 -0.84 -5.84 4.61
N LEU A 54 -1.19 -5.53 5.85
CA LEU A 54 -0.90 -6.38 6.99
C LEU A 54 -2.09 -7.29 7.30
N TRP A 55 -1.78 -8.51 7.71
CA TRP A 55 -2.80 -9.49 8.07
C TRP A 55 -2.57 -10.09 9.45
N PRO A 56 -3.59 -10.18 10.31
CA PRO A 56 -3.45 -10.68 11.68
C PRO A 56 -2.99 -12.12 11.77
N HIS A 57 -3.53 -12.98 10.90
CA HIS A 57 -3.15 -14.39 10.86
C HIS A 57 -1.73 -14.67 10.31
N ARG A 58 -1.09 -13.70 9.63
CA ARG A 58 0.19 -13.90 8.95
C ARG A 58 1.34 -13.09 9.57
N HIS A 59 1.02 -11.95 10.18
CA HIS A 59 2.01 -11.02 10.73
C HIS A 59 1.86 -10.82 12.25
N GLN A 60 0.84 -11.44 12.88
CA GLN A 60 0.51 -11.23 14.29
C GLN A 60 0.23 -9.74 14.66
N THR A 61 -0.18 -8.93 13.68
CA THR A 61 -0.54 -7.51 13.85
C THR A 61 -2.02 -7.28 13.55
N ASP A 62 -2.60 -6.14 13.90
CA ASP A 62 -3.91 -5.78 13.36
C ASP A 62 -3.91 -5.68 11.83
N GLY A 63 -5.04 -6.03 11.21
CA GLY A 63 -5.22 -5.94 9.76
C GLY A 63 -5.21 -4.48 9.31
N PHE A 64 -4.26 -4.11 8.46
CA PHE A 64 -4.03 -2.72 8.06
C PHE A 64 -3.81 -2.60 6.56
N PHE A 65 -4.28 -1.51 5.97
CA PHE A 65 -4.06 -1.17 4.57
C PHE A 65 -3.58 0.27 4.46
N ALA A 66 -2.54 0.50 3.66
CA ALA A 66 -2.13 1.85 3.28
C ALA A 66 -1.67 1.92 1.82
N ALA A 67 -1.98 3.06 1.22
CA ALA A 67 -1.48 3.48 -0.07
C ALA A 67 -0.73 4.80 0.12
N VAL A 68 0.34 5.01 -0.65
CA VAL A 68 1.23 6.16 -0.48
C VAL A 68 1.23 6.98 -1.75
N TRP A 69 1.14 8.31 -1.59
CA TRP A 69 1.27 9.26 -2.67
C TRP A 69 2.24 10.35 -2.28
N GLN A 70 2.96 10.85 -3.28
CA GLN A 70 3.76 12.05 -3.15
C GLN A 70 3.12 13.16 -3.98
N ARG A 71 2.88 14.29 -3.33
CA ARG A 71 2.45 15.49 -4.04
C ARG A 71 3.67 16.11 -4.72
N GLN A 72 3.55 16.43 -6.01
CA GLN A 72 4.55 17.24 -6.72
C GLN A 72 4.47 18.72 -6.34
#